data_AF-A0A7V5UAN1-F1
#
_entry.id   AF-A0A7V5UAN1-F1
#
_cell.length_a   1.000
_cell.length_b   1.000
_cell.length_c   1.000
_cell.angle_alpha   90.00
_cell.angle_beta   90.00
_cell.angle_gamma   90.00
#
_symmetry.space_group_name_H-M   'P 1'
#
loop_
_entity.id
_entity.type
_entity.pdbx_description
1 polymer ?
#
loop_
_entity_poly.entity_id
_entity_poly.type
_entity_poly.pdbx_seq_one_letter_code
_entity_poly.pdbx_strand_id
1 'polypeptide(L)'
;MSDTPEIPENFLEDVSGCAAGELFALRVLGDSMLPEFAHGAIIVIDPSGLVRDGAYVIAYHNEEYIFRRYRQRDGRHFLEATAEGYETIEIPGIEALKGVVVQKAGRKRKDRVFYTPEGTPVPRDEVMKMKDMPIAEKVKLAKGEGAGS
;
A
#
# COMPACT_ATOMS: atom_id res chain seq x y z
N MET A 1 -11.69 16.39 38.65
CA MET A 1 -11.89 17.12 37.39
C MET A 1 -11.01 16.45 36.36
N SER A 2 -11.61 16.02 35.26
CA SER A 2 -10.99 15.17 34.24
C SER A 2 -10.34 16.06 33.20
N ASP A 3 -9.06 16.39 33.37
CA ASP A 3 -8.30 17.10 32.35
C ASP A 3 -7.68 16.09 31.39
N THR A 4 -8.23 16.00 30.19
CA THR A 4 -7.56 15.39 29.04
C THR A 4 -7.06 16.53 28.15
N PRO A 5 -5.74 16.78 28.07
CA PRO A 5 -5.19 17.58 26.99
C PRO A 5 -4.73 16.68 25.83
N GLU A 6 -5.58 16.71 24.82
CA GLU A 6 -5.43 16.65 23.35
C GLU A 6 -4.08 16.21 22.75
N ILE A 7 -4.18 15.25 21.84
CA ILE A 7 -3.11 14.79 20.96
C ILE A 7 -2.72 15.97 20.03
N PRO A 8 -1.43 16.30 19.88
CA PRO A 8 -1.01 17.42 19.04
C PRO A 8 -1.40 17.21 17.58
N GLU A 9 -1.97 18.27 16.99
CA GLU A 9 -2.49 18.35 15.61
C GLU A 9 -1.45 18.00 14.53
N ASN A 10 -0.16 18.00 14.87
CA ASN A 10 0.95 17.82 13.92
C ASN A 10 1.39 16.37 13.66
N PHE A 11 0.76 15.34 14.23
CA PHE A 11 1.15 13.95 13.92
C PHE A 11 0.68 13.49 12.52
N LEU A 12 -0.29 14.20 11.93
CA LEU A 12 -0.79 13.97 10.57
C LEU A 12 -0.01 14.78 9.52
N GLU A 13 0.75 15.81 9.92
CA GLU A 13 1.49 16.69 9.00
C GLU A 13 2.84 16.11 8.55
N ASP A 14 3.47 15.22 9.33
CA ASP A 14 4.74 14.57 8.91
C ASP A 14 4.54 13.45 7.87
N VAL A 15 3.29 13.12 7.54
CA VAL A 15 2.92 12.27 6.39
C VAL A 15 2.61 13.15 5.16
N SER A 16 2.55 14.48 5.32
CA SER A 16 2.18 15.46 4.28
C SER A 16 3.39 16.06 3.55
N GLY A 17 4.28 15.20 3.06
CA GLY A 17 5.31 15.56 2.08
C GLY A 17 4.75 15.57 0.64
N CYS A 18 3.82 16.49 0.36
CA CYS A 18 3.16 16.85 -0.90
C CYS A 18 4.02 16.70 -2.18
N ALA A 19 3.53 16.16 -3.30
CA ALA A 19 2.30 16.57 -3.99
C ALA A 19 1.53 15.39 -4.62
N ALA A 20 0.90 14.60 -3.77
CA ALA A 20 0.60 13.21 -4.07
C ALA A 20 -0.69 12.86 -3.27
N GLY A 21 -1.79 12.49 -3.94
CA GLY A 21 -3.17 12.60 -3.42
C GLY A 21 -3.46 12.02 -2.02
N GLU A 22 -4.50 12.53 -1.36
CA GLU A 22 -4.88 12.12 -0.01
C GLU A 22 -5.09 10.60 0.11
N LEU A 23 -4.51 9.99 1.15
CA LEU A 23 -4.68 8.57 1.43
C LEU A 23 -6.15 8.26 1.73
N PHE A 24 -6.66 7.16 1.20
CA PHE A 24 -8.03 6.73 1.46
C PHE A 24 -8.08 5.25 1.87
N ALA A 25 -9.07 4.91 2.68
CA ALA A 25 -9.26 3.55 3.18
C ALA A 25 -10.42 2.87 2.45
N LEU A 26 -10.20 1.64 1.98
CA LEU A 26 -11.23 0.79 1.36
C LEU A 26 -11.41 -0.51 2.14
N ARG A 27 -12.58 -1.12 1.98
CA ARG A 27 -12.87 -2.47 2.47
C ARG A 27 -12.67 -3.48 1.35
N VAL A 28 -11.93 -4.55 1.62
CA VAL A 28 -11.72 -5.67 0.71
C VAL A 28 -13.00 -6.46 0.53
N LEU A 29 -13.35 -6.76 -0.72
CA LEU A 29 -14.50 -7.56 -1.12
C LEU A 29 -14.04 -8.88 -1.75
N GLY A 30 -14.82 -9.95 -1.54
CA GLY A 30 -14.44 -11.31 -1.95
C GLY A 30 -13.21 -11.88 -1.22
N ASP A 31 -12.69 -12.98 -1.75
CA ASP A 31 -11.60 -13.78 -1.18
C ASP A 31 -10.37 -13.91 -2.11
N SER A 32 -10.42 -13.29 -3.29
CA SER A 32 -9.35 -13.31 -4.31
C SER A 32 -7.96 -12.88 -3.83
N MET A 33 -7.86 -12.21 -2.69
CA MET A 33 -6.61 -11.72 -2.11
C MET A 33 -6.22 -12.45 -0.82
N LEU A 34 -6.86 -13.59 -0.54
CA LEU A 34 -6.41 -14.51 0.50
C LEU A 34 -5.03 -15.11 0.16
N PRO A 35 -4.27 -15.56 1.19
CA PRO A 35 -4.58 -15.46 2.62
C PRO A 35 -4.29 -14.08 3.24
N GLU A 36 -3.59 -13.21 2.51
CA GLU A 36 -3.06 -11.96 3.07
C GLU A 36 -4.16 -10.94 3.38
N PHE A 37 -5.17 -10.84 2.51
CA PHE A 37 -6.29 -9.91 2.65
C PHE A 37 -7.62 -10.66 2.64
N ALA A 38 -8.15 -10.88 3.84
CA ALA A 38 -9.47 -11.48 4.00
C ALA A 38 -10.61 -10.52 3.61
N HIS A 39 -11.75 -11.10 3.27
CA HIS A 39 -13.00 -10.36 3.09
C HIS A 39 -13.27 -9.46 4.30
N GLY A 40 -13.61 -8.19 4.05
CA GLY A 40 -13.90 -7.22 5.10
C GLY A 40 -12.66 -6.55 5.71
N ALA A 41 -11.44 -6.95 5.33
CA ALA A 41 -10.22 -6.25 5.76
C ALA A 41 -10.25 -4.79 5.27
N ILE A 42 -9.73 -3.87 6.10
CA ILE A 42 -9.58 -2.46 5.71
C ILE A 42 -8.15 -2.25 5.24
N ILE A 43 -7.99 -1.70 4.05
CA ILE A 43 -6.71 -1.37 3.42
C ILE A 43 -6.61 0.14 3.22
N VAL A 44 -5.41 0.70 3.32
CA VAL A 44 -5.11 2.11 3.05
C VAL A 44 -4.37 2.19 1.72
N ILE A 45 -4.90 3.03 0.83
CA ILE A 45 -4.42 3.23 -0.52
C ILE A 45 -3.73 4.59 -0.60
N ASP A 46 -2.55 4.58 -1.20
CA ASP A 46 -1.86 5.77 -1.67
C ASP A 46 -2.06 5.89 -3.19
N PRO A 47 -2.85 6.88 -3.67
CA PRO A 47 -3.07 7.10 -5.10
C PRO A 47 -1.82 7.54 -5.86
N SER A 48 -0.82 8.01 -5.13
CA SER A 48 0.41 8.58 -5.68
C SER A 48 1.66 7.72 -5.45
N GLY A 49 1.49 6.61 -4.73
CA GLY A 49 2.59 5.73 -4.38
C GLY A 49 3.19 5.05 -5.60
N LEU A 50 4.49 4.78 -5.52
CA LEU A 50 5.23 4.10 -6.58
C LEU A 50 4.76 2.65 -6.70
N VAL A 51 4.41 2.23 -7.92
CA VAL A 51 4.06 0.84 -8.20
C VAL A 51 5.28 0.08 -8.71
N ARG A 52 5.61 -1.04 -8.07
CA ARG A 52 6.65 -2.00 -8.53
C ARG A 52 6.08 -3.40 -8.65
N ASP A 53 6.78 -4.30 -9.37
CA ASP A 53 6.38 -5.70 -9.48
C ASP A 53 6.15 -6.29 -8.08
N GLY A 54 4.98 -6.91 -7.89
CA GLY A 54 4.57 -7.46 -6.61
C GLY A 54 3.70 -6.55 -5.75
N ALA A 55 3.57 -5.26 -6.07
CA ALA A 55 2.72 -4.31 -5.36
C ALA A 55 1.26 -4.78 -5.26
N TYR A 56 0.60 -4.46 -4.15
CA TYR A 56 -0.85 -4.58 -4.03
C TYR A 56 -1.50 -3.29 -4.52
N VAL A 57 -2.43 -3.37 -5.48
CA VAL A 57 -2.93 -2.18 -6.19
C VAL A 57 -4.44 -2.21 -6.33
N ILE A 58 -5.02 -1.01 -6.42
CA ILE A 58 -6.36 -0.81 -6.95
C ILE A 58 -6.24 -0.43 -8.42
N ALA A 59 -6.98 -1.11 -9.29
CA ALA A 59 -7.07 -0.78 -10.69
C ALA A 59 -8.52 -0.53 -11.09
N TYR A 60 -8.72 0.29 -12.12
CA TYR A 60 -10.02 0.45 -12.75
C TYR A 60 -10.06 -0.40 -14.03
N HIS A 61 -10.92 -1.41 -14.05
CA HIS A 61 -11.03 -2.37 -15.15
C HIS A 61 -12.50 -2.78 -15.35
N ASN A 62 -12.97 -2.81 -16.60
CA ASN A 62 -14.38 -3.12 -16.95
C ASN A 62 -15.40 -2.34 -16.13
N GLU A 63 -15.20 -1.02 -16.02
CA GLU A 63 -16.09 -0.09 -15.29
C GLU A 63 -16.18 -0.34 -13.76
N GLU A 64 -15.31 -1.17 -13.22
CA GLU A 64 -15.26 -1.48 -11.79
C GLU A 64 -13.86 -1.31 -11.21
N TYR A 65 -13.81 -1.07 -9.89
CA TYR A 65 -12.56 -1.06 -9.15
C TYR A 65 -12.23 -2.48 -8.68
N ILE A 66 -11.04 -2.96 -9.04
CA ILE A 66 -10.57 -4.29 -8.66
C ILE A 66 -9.31 -4.20 -7.79
N PHE A 67 -9.25 -5.06 -6.77
CA PHE A 67 -8.09 -5.21 -5.89
C PHE A 67 -7.28 -6.44 -6.29
N ARG A 68 -6.02 -6.22 -6.70
CA ARG A 68 -5.12 -7.26 -7.24
C ARG A 68 -3.67 -7.00 -6.85
N ARG A 69 -2.83 -8.00 -7.06
CA ARG A 69 -1.37 -7.86 -7.06
C ARG A 69 -0.91 -7.50 -8.46
N TYR A 70 -0.19 -6.39 -8.60
CA TYR A 70 0.41 -5.99 -9.86
C TYR A 70 1.63 -6.88 -10.14
N ARG A 71 1.72 -7.38 -11.38
CA ARG A 71 2.89 -8.08 -11.89
C ARG A 71 3.38 -7.46 -13.18
N GLN A 72 4.69 -7.44 -13.35
CA GLN A 72 5.34 -7.07 -14.60
C GLN A 72 6.13 -8.27 -15.15
N ARG A 73 5.82 -8.70 -16.38
CA ARG A 73 6.51 -9.81 -17.06
C ARG A 73 6.79 -9.42 -18.50
N ASP A 74 8.03 -9.53 -18.95
CA ASP A 74 8.44 -9.26 -20.34
C ASP A 74 7.97 -7.89 -20.88
N GLY A 75 8.00 -6.86 -20.02
CA GLY A 75 7.55 -5.52 -20.36
C GLY A 75 6.02 -5.34 -20.41
N ARG A 76 5.24 -6.37 -20.11
CA ARG A 76 3.78 -6.34 -20.01
C ARG A 76 3.32 -6.25 -18.56
N HIS A 77 2.08 -5.78 -18.38
CA HIS A 77 1.50 -5.45 -17.10
C HIS A 77 0.30 -6.34 -16.82
N PHE A 78 0.28 -6.96 -15.63
CA PHE A 78 -0.73 -7.92 -15.23
C PHE A 78 -1.27 -7.62 -13.84
N LEU A 79 -2.51 -8.03 -13.60
CA LEU A 79 -3.18 -8.01 -12.31
C LEU A 79 -3.52 -9.46 -11.92
N GLU A 80 -2.91 -9.92 -10.85
CA GLU A 80 -3.06 -11.29 -10.34
C GLU A 80 -3.77 -11.30 -8.99
N ALA A 81 -4.66 -12.26 -8.81
CA ALA A 81 -5.14 -12.62 -7.48
C ALA A 81 -4.00 -13.28 -6.68
N THR A 82 -4.04 -13.16 -5.35
CA THR A 82 -3.13 -13.94 -4.50
C THR A 82 -3.69 -15.33 -4.22
N ALA A 83 -5.02 -15.46 -4.22
CA ALA A 83 -5.70 -16.75 -4.14
C ALA A 83 -5.69 -17.45 -5.51
N GLU A 84 -5.70 -18.78 -5.49
CA GLU A 84 -5.81 -19.61 -6.68
C GLU A 84 -7.22 -19.59 -7.29
N GLY A 85 -7.34 -19.99 -8.56
CA GLY A 85 -8.64 -20.12 -9.24
C GLY A 85 -9.19 -18.82 -9.84
N TYR A 86 -8.40 -17.74 -9.79
CA TYR A 86 -8.75 -16.44 -10.36
C TYR A 86 -7.94 -16.16 -11.62
N GLU A 87 -8.59 -15.57 -12.62
CA GLU A 87 -7.93 -15.19 -13.86
C GLU A 87 -6.92 -14.05 -13.66
N THR A 88 -5.83 -14.13 -14.43
CA THR A 88 -4.86 -13.04 -14.55
C THR A 88 -5.34 -12.08 -15.62
N ILE A 89 -5.39 -10.79 -15.28
CA ILE A 89 -5.89 -9.75 -16.18
C ILE A 89 -4.69 -8.97 -16.73
N GLU A 90 -4.53 -8.93 -18.05
CA GLU A 90 -3.56 -8.04 -18.68
C GLU A 90 -4.12 -6.61 -18.76
N ILE A 91 -3.31 -5.62 -18.41
CA ILE A 91 -3.66 -4.20 -18.45
C ILE A 91 -2.72 -3.45 -19.41
N PRO A 92 -3.20 -2.35 -20.04
CA PRO A 92 -2.40 -1.63 -21.03
C PRO A 92 -1.16 -0.95 -20.45
N GLY A 93 -1.15 -0.68 -19.13
CA GLY A 93 -0.05 -0.01 -18.46
C GLY A 93 -0.37 0.37 -17.02
N ILE A 94 0.62 0.96 -16.34
CA ILE A 94 0.50 1.44 -14.95
C ILE A 94 -0.58 2.52 -14.77
N GLU A 95 -0.98 3.19 -15.84
CA GLU A 95 -2.01 4.23 -15.85
C GLU A 95 -3.45 3.70 -15.60
N ALA A 96 -3.65 2.38 -15.76
CA ALA A 96 -4.87 1.71 -15.31
C ALA A 96 -4.96 1.60 -13.77
N LEU A 97 -3.83 1.77 -13.07
CA LEU A 97 -3.74 1.70 -11.62
C LEU A 97 -4.17 3.03 -11.00
N LYS A 98 -4.89 2.94 -9.88
CA LYS A 98 -5.49 4.07 -9.16
C LYS A 98 -4.86 4.31 -7.80
N GLY A 99 -4.02 3.39 -7.35
CA GLY A 99 -3.20 3.54 -6.16
C GLY A 99 -2.61 2.21 -5.69
N VAL A 100 -1.64 2.32 -4.80
CA VAL A 100 -0.96 1.19 -4.16
C VAL A 100 -1.42 1.06 -2.72
N VAL A 101 -1.59 -0.18 -2.26
CA VAL A 101 -1.91 -0.49 -0.87
C VAL A 101 -0.63 -0.38 -0.05
N VAL A 102 -0.61 0.59 0.86
CA VAL A 102 0.54 0.85 1.74
C VAL A 102 0.33 0.27 3.14
N GLN A 103 -0.92 -0.03 3.50
CA GLN A 103 -1.26 -0.53 4.83
C GLN A 103 -2.49 -1.46 4.82
N LYS A 104 -2.47 -2.47 5.68
CA LYS A 104 -3.65 -3.23 6.14
C LYS A 104 -3.93 -2.86 7.58
N ALA A 105 -5.17 -2.51 7.88
CA ALA A 105 -5.61 -2.23 9.23
C ALA A 105 -5.64 -3.52 10.07
N GLY A 106 -5.19 -3.42 11.31
CA GLY A 106 -5.35 -4.46 12.32
C GLY A 106 -6.36 -4.05 13.38
N ARG A 107 -6.81 -5.01 14.20
CA ARG A 107 -7.75 -4.76 15.31
C ARG A 107 -7.17 -3.77 16.32
N LYS A 108 -5.85 -3.80 16.56
CA LYS A 108 -5.12 -2.82 17.36
C LYS A 108 -4.09 -2.11 16.49
N ARG A 109 -3.63 -0.92 16.92
CA ARG A 109 -2.58 -0.16 16.19
C ARG A 109 -1.32 -1.00 15.94
N LYS A 110 -0.96 -1.89 16.87
CA LYS A 110 0.20 -2.78 16.76
C LYS A 110 0.03 -3.93 15.77
N ASP A 111 -1.21 -4.23 15.37
CA ASP A 111 -1.56 -5.31 14.46
C ASP A 111 -1.66 -4.78 13.01
N ARG A 112 -1.37 -3.50 12.78
CA ARG A 112 -1.30 -2.91 11.44
C ARG A 112 -0.09 -3.48 10.71
N VAL A 113 -0.30 -3.82 9.45
CA VAL A 113 0.76 -4.29 8.54
C VAL A 113 0.99 -3.19 7.52
N PHE A 114 2.25 -2.80 7.32
CA PHE A 114 2.66 -1.89 6.26
C PHE A 114 3.25 -2.70 5.12
N TYR A 115 3.14 -2.22 3.89
CA TYR A 115 3.69 -2.89 2.72
C TYR A 115 4.72 -1.99 2.03
N THR A 116 5.78 -2.60 1.51
CA THR A 116 6.72 -1.91 0.61
C THR A 116 6.09 -1.70 -0.78
N PRO A 117 6.68 -0.85 -1.63
CA PRO A 117 6.26 -0.71 -3.03
C PRO A 117 6.25 -2.01 -3.84
N GLU A 118 6.96 -3.06 -3.41
CA GLU A 118 6.97 -4.41 -4.00
C GLU A 118 5.91 -5.35 -3.37
N GLY A 119 5.05 -4.82 -2.50
CA GLY A 119 3.99 -5.57 -1.82
C GLY A 119 4.49 -6.49 -0.71
N THR A 120 5.71 -6.28 -0.19
CA THR A 120 6.25 -7.10 0.90
C THR A 120 5.78 -6.55 2.26
N PRO A 121 5.22 -7.38 3.16
CA PRO A 121 4.91 -6.95 4.52
C PRO A 121 6.16 -6.48 5.26
N VAL A 122 6.13 -5.27 5.82
CA VAL A 122 7.23 -4.72 6.62
C VAL A 122 7.11 -5.24 8.06
N PRO A 123 8.13 -5.95 8.60
CA PRO A 123 8.13 -6.41 9.98
C PRO A 123 7.99 -5.26 10.98
N ARG A 124 7.27 -5.51 12.08
CA ARG A 124 6.96 -4.49 13.07
C ARG A 124 8.21 -3.80 13.65
N ASP A 125 9.28 -4.55 13.90
CA ASP A 125 10.51 -4.00 14.47
C ASP A 125 11.20 -3.05 13.49
N GLU A 126 11.05 -3.30 12.19
CA GLU A 126 11.56 -2.42 11.13
C GLU A 126 10.71 -1.16 11.00
N VAL A 127 9.37 -1.28 11.12
CA VAL A 127 8.47 -0.11 11.21
C VAL A 127 8.83 0.78 12.40
N MET A 128 9.24 0.20 13.53
CA MET A 128 9.69 0.98 14.68
C MET A 128 11.00 1.72 14.39
N LYS A 129 12.00 1.03 13.83
CA LYS A 129 13.26 1.66 13.40
C LYS A 129 13.04 2.78 12.40
N MET A 130 12.09 2.60 11.48
CA MET A 130 11.70 3.65 10.53
C MET A 130 11.13 4.86 11.25
N LYS A 131 10.35 4.74 12.34
CA LYS A 131 9.84 5.94 13.04
C LYS A 131 10.95 6.81 13.59
N ASP A 132 11.99 6.17 14.14
CA ASP A 132 13.15 6.81 14.75
C ASP A 132 14.19 7.29 13.71
N MET A 133 13.96 7.00 12.43
CA MET A 133 14.86 7.33 11.33
C MET A 133 14.77 8.82 10.94
N PRO A 134 15.90 9.51 10.68
CA PRO A 134 15.92 10.85 10.12
C PRO A 134 15.14 10.93 8.81
N ILE A 135 14.41 12.03 8.60
CA ILE A 135 13.53 12.24 7.43
C ILE A 135 14.26 11.97 6.10
N ALA A 136 15.54 12.35 5.99
CA ALA A 136 16.35 12.15 4.80
C ALA A 136 16.56 10.68 4.39
N GLU A 137 16.50 9.76 5.36
CA GLU A 137 16.77 8.34 5.14
C GLU A 137 15.46 7.57 4.83
N LYS A 138 14.32 8.01 5.40
CA LYS A 138 12.97 7.61 4.97
C LYS A 138 12.70 7.95 3.50
N VAL A 139 13.14 9.14 3.06
CA VAL A 139 12.97 9.60 1.68
C VAL A 139 13.80 8.76 0.69
N LYS A 140 14.98 8.28 1.09
CA LYS A 140 15.80 7.38 0.25
C LYS A 140 15.14 6.02 0.06
N LEU A 141 14.53 5.47 1.11
CA LEU A 141 13.82 4.20 1.03
C LEU A 141 12.55 4.31 0.16
N ALA A 142 11.80 5.41 0.28
CA ALA A 142 10.61 5.66 -0.53
C ALA A 142 10.92 5.92 -2.01
N LYS A 143 12.10 6.46 -2.33
CA LYS A 143 12.55 6.71 -3.71
C LYS A 143 13.19 5.50 -4.38
N GLY A 144 13.51 4.44 -3.65
CA GLY A 144 14.17 3.26 -4.22
C GLY A 144 15.46 3.61 -4.99
N GLU A 145 16.22 4.60 -4.51
CA GLU A 145 17.58 4.86 -4.97
C GLU A 145 18.53 3.93 -4.21
N GLY A 146 18.59 2.69 -4.66
CA GLY A 146 19.54 1.68 -4.19
C GLY A 146 19.87 0.73 -5.34
N ALA A 147 21.17 0.62 -5.64
CA ALA A 147 21.83 -0.17 -6.67
C ALA A 147 21.81 0.41 -8.10
N GLY A 148 22.84 1.20 -8.40
CA GLY A 148 23.23 1.62 -9.74
C GLY A 148 24.70 2.05 -9.75
N SER A 149 25.61 1.09 -9.55
CA SER A 149 27.02 1.16 -9.95
C SER A 149 27.48 -0.24 -10.28
#